data_AF-A0A366CZD9-F1
#
_entry.id   AF-A0A366CZD9-F1
#
_cell.length_a   1.000
_cell.length_b   1.000
_cell.length_c   1.000
_cell.angle_alpha   90.00
_cell.angle_beta   90.00
_cell.angle_gamma   90.00
#
_symmetry.space_group_name_H-M   'P 1'
#
loop_
_entity.id
_entity.type
_entity.pdbx_description
1 polymer ?
#
loop_
_entity_poly.entity_id
_entity_poly.type
_entity_poly.pdbx_seq_one_letter_code
_entity_poly.pdbx_strand_id
1 'polypeptide(L)' 'MLPPLMGATFQGLYWHSKQYALGYGMKIYKDVYGIKDTSGFKSSGVSHYIAATYKF' A
#
# COMPACT_ATOMS: atom_id res chain seq x y z
N MET A 1 1.71 3.40 -27.36
CA MET A 1 1.33 2.45 -26.29
C MET A 1 2.11 2.87 -25.05
N LEU A 2 1.47 3.45 -24.02
CA LEU A 2 2.17 3.84 -22.79
C LEU A 2 2.65 2.55 -22.07
N PRO A 3 3.86 2.51 -21.49
CA PRO A 3 4.27 1.37 -20.67
C PRO A 3 3.32 1.22 -19.48
N PRO A 4 3.00 -0.02 -19.05
CA PRO A 4 2.19 -0.23 -17.86
C PRO A 4 2.92 0.37 -16.65
N LEU A 5 2.27 1.27 -15.93
CA LEU A 5 2.76 1.84 -14.69
C LEU A 5 2.93 0.71 -13.66
N MET A 6 4.16 0.21 -13.51
CA MET A 6 4.55 -0.72 -12.44
C MET A 6 4.67 0.09 -11.15
N GLY A 7 3.95 -0.29 -10.10
CA GLY A 7 3.97 0.52 -8.87
C GLY A 7 3.06 0.04 -7.76
N ALA A 8 3.33 0.57 -6.57
CA ALA A 8 2.48 0.45 -5.40
C ALA A 8 2.16 1.84 -4.86
N THR A 9 0.87 2.12 -4.69
CA THR A 9 0.38 3.37 -4.11
C THR A 9 -0.19 3.08 -2.74
N PHE A 10 0.19 3.89 -1.76
CA PHE A 10 -0.29 3.82 -0.39
C PHE A 10 -1.14 5.05 -0.11
N GLN A 11 -2.39 4.83 0.29
CA GLN A 11 -3.31 5.88 0.69
C GLN A 11 -3.84 5.55 2.07
N GLY A 12 -3.70 6.46 3.03
CA GLY A 12 -4.15 6.22 4.39
C GLY A 12 -4.58 7.50 5.08
N LEU A 13 -5.51 7.34 6.00
CA LEU A 13 -5.92 8.39 6.92
C LEU A 13 -5.15 8.18 8.22
N TYR A 14 -4.58 9.28 8.72
CA TYR A 14 -3.85 9.29 9.97
C TYR A 14 -4.48 10.27 10.93
N TRP A 15 -4.86 9.77 12.09
CA TRP A 15 -5.25 10.60 13.21
C TRP A 15 -4.04 10.84 14.10
N HIS A 16 -3.80 12.11 14.42
CA HIS A 16 -2.69 12.53 15.25
C HIS A 16 -3.20 13.06 16.59
N SER A 17 -2.62 12.55 17.66
CA SER A 17 -2.68 13.11 19.00
C SER A 17 -1.31 13.69 19.39
N LYS A 18 -1.19 14.24 20.59
CA LYS A 18 0.06 14.86 21.08
C LYS A 18 1.21 13.85 21.08
N GLN A 19 0.96 12.66 21.62
CA GLN A 19 1.97 11.60 21.82
C GLN A 19 1.80 10.40 20.88
N TYR A 20 0.70 10.33 20.14
CA TYR A 20 0.36 9.15 19.34
C TYR A 20 -0.05 9.53 17.92
N ALA A 21 0.12 8.61 16.99
CA ALA A 21 -0.52 8.63 15.68
C ALA A 21 -1.07 7.24 15.37
N LEU A 22 -2.31 7.19 14.92
CA LEU A 22 -2.95 5.98 14.44
C LEU A 22 -3.32 6.17 12.98
N GLY A 23 -2.96 5.19 12.16
CA GLY A 23 -3.21 5.18 10.74
C GLY A 23 -3.97 3.93 10.31
N TYR A 24 -4.91 4.12 9.40
CA TYR A 24 -5.49 3.04 8.62
C TYR A 24 -5.39 3.41 7.15
N GLY A 25 -4.92 2.48 6.33
CA GLY A 25 -4.76 2.75 4.91
C GLY A 25 -4.88 1.53 4.03
N MET A 26 -4.89 1.81 2.74
CA MET A 26 -4.93 0.85 1.67
C MET A 26 -3.67 0.97 0.84
N LYS A 27 -3.14 -0.17 0.44
CA LYS A 27 -2.07 -0.34 -0.52
C LYS A 27 -2.66 -0.99 -1.75
N ILE A 28 -2.62 -0.27 -2.86
CA ILE A 28 -2.99 -0.78 -4.18
C ILE A 28 -1.69 -1.02 -4.93
N TYR A 29 -1.53 -2.20 -5.49
CA TYR A 29 -0.29 -2.58 -6.15
C TYR A 29 -0.57 -3.32 -7.44
N LYS A 30 0.28 -3.10 -8.45
CA LYS A 30 0.15 -3.69 -9.78
C LYS A 30 1.51 -4.13 -10.29
N ASP A 31 1.57 -5.39 -10.74
CA ASP A 31 2.79 -6.04 -11.26
C ASP A 31 4.00 -5.87 -10.32
N VAL A 32 3.78 -6.08 -9.01
CA VAL A 32 4.83 -5.95 -7.99
C VAL A 32 5.94 -6.96 -8.27
N TYR A 33 7.20 -6.51 -8.13
CA TYR A 33 8.42 -7.25 -8.43
C TYR A 33 8.72 -7.47 -9.92
N GLY A 34 8.06 -6.77 -10.85
CA GLY A 34 8.34 -6.94 -12.27
C GLY A 34 7.70 -8.19 -12.88
N ILE A 35 6.92 -8.93 -12.09
CA ILE A 35 6.30 -10.20 -12.48
C ILE A 35 4.90 -9.90 -13.02
N LYS A 36 4.63 -10.29 -14.26
CA LYS A 36 3.28 -10.20 -14.86
C LYS A 36 2.32 -11.11 -14.13
N ASP A 37 1.14 -10.58 -13.85
CA ASP A 37 0.03 -11.29 -13.20
C ASP A 37 -0.25 -12.63 -13.92
N THR A 38 -0.02 -13.75 -13.24
CA THR A 38 -0.22 -15.10 -13.79
C THR A 38 -1.13 -15.89 -12.85
N SER A 39 -1.85 -16.89 -13.36
CA SER A 39 -2.80 -17.71 -12.57
C SER A 39 -2.21 -18.33 -11.29
N GLY A 40 -0.90 -18.56 -11.24
CA GLY A 40 -0.18 -19.06 -10.06
C GLY A 40 0.50 -17.98 -9.18
N PHE A 41 0.56 -16.72 -9.61
CA PHE A 41 1.20 -15.64 -8.87
C PHE A 41 0.48 -14.33 -9.12
N LYS A 42 -0.38 -13.96 -8.15
CA LYS A 42 -1.07 -12.67 -8.17
C LYS A 42 -0.11 -11.55 -7.79
N SER A 43 0.35 -10.79 -8.77
CA SER A 43 1.27 -9.66 -8.58
C SER A 43 0.55 -8.30 -8.52
N SER A 44 -0.78 -8.31 -8.69
CA SER A 44 -1.66 -7.15 -8.56
C SER A 44 -2.73 -7.37 -7.50
N GLY A 45 -3.08 -6.34 -6.73
CA GLY A 45 -4.07 -6.46 -5.67
C GLY A 45 -4.26 -5.21 -4.82
N VAL A 46 -5.19 -5.33 -3.88
CA VAL A 46 -5.48 -4.33 -2.85
C VAL A 46 -5.29 -4.98 -1.49
N SER A 47 -4.61 -4.29 -0.59
CA SER A 47 -4.42 -4.72 0.80
C SER A 47 -4.67 -3.55 1.73
N HIS A 48 -5.09 -3.81 2.97
CA HIS A 48 -5.22 -2.77 4.00
C HIS A 48 -4.08 -2.91 5.02
N TYR A 49 -3.75 -1.82 5.69
CA TYR A 49 -2.75 -1.78 6.75
C TYR A 49 -3.21 -0.91 7.91
N ILE A 50 -2.75 -1.26 9.11
CA ILE A 50 -2.92 -0.48 10.34
C ILE A 50 -1.53 -0.03 10.77
N ALA A 51 -1.39 1.22 11.18
CA ALA A 51 -0.16 1.81 11.68
C ALA A 51 -0.40 2.45 13.05
N ALA A 52 0.48 2.19 14.00
CA ALA A 52 0.46 2.81 15.32
C ALA A 52 1.85 3.30 15.68
N THR A 53 1.96 4.58 16.02
CA THR A 53 3.24 5.24 16.27
C THR A 53 3.17 6.08 17.54
N TYR A 54 4.20 6.01 18.36
CA TYR A 54 4.42 6.88 19.52
C TYR A 54 5.43 7.98 19.18
N LYS A 55 5.19 9.20 19.64
CA LYS A 55 6.07 10.36 19.47
C LYS A 55 6.78 10.64 20.79
N PHE A 56 8.12 10.63 20.74
CA PHE A 56 8.99 10.92 21.88
C PHE A 56 9.21 12.42 22.07
#